data_AF-A0A7Y4QR53-F1
#
_entry.id   AF-A0A7Y4QR53-F1
#
_cell.length_a   1.000
_cell.length_b   1.000
_cell.length_c   1.000
_cell.angle_alpha   90.00
_cell.angle_beta   90.00
_cell.angle_gamma   90.00
#
_symmetry.space_group_name_H-M   'P 1'
#
loop_
_entity.id
_entity.type
_entity.pdbx_description
1 polymer ?
#
loop_
_entity_poly.entity_id
_entity_poly.type
_entity_poly.pdbx_seq_one_letter_code
_entity_poly.pdbx_strand_id
1 'polypeptide(L)'
;MKTIVILSLATSMAGCVWTTRAAEVSLESAPPVVVRTMPVAGAMDVDPALAEIRVTYSKAMRDGSWSWSTWGEENFPELIGKPRYLPDGRTCVATVKLQPGKFYATWLNSDKFKNFKDTNGQPAVPYLLSFRTRESGGGGSGGTPAEMNQLLNDNQRAVLAWTDRQFRSFFDARSFDGWSDKERSDLETRLIESLKGPQTRDYFQAINTLGAMRSTKALPALRAIAYERADKNNRDRWMAIRSLGMIGDKADVPELIHLVYHGNQNTHWWAQISLVRLTGQNFGKDWNVWGKWWNDQSGQPPFKPEIIRWWSGQAEPDKLAESLDESDRKFLADLKPKP
;
A
#
# COMPACT_ATOMS: atom_id res chain seq x y z
N MET A 1 -32.55 -74.58 60.98
CA MET A 1 -32.34 -73.20 61.48
C MET A 1 -31.05 -72.67 60.91
N LYS A 2 -31.08 -71.39 60.53
CA LYS A 2 -30.04 -70.63 59.84
C LYS A 2 -28.77 -70.50 60.68
N THR A 3 -27.60 -70.62 60.07
CA THR A 3 -26.49 -69.68 60.32
C THR A 3 -25.64 -69.52 59.06
N ILE A 4 -25.72 -68.33 58.48
CA ILE A 4 -24.87 -67.81 57.42
C ILE A 4 -23.65 -67.17 58.10
N VAL A 5 -22.43 -67.48 57.65
CA VAL A 5 -21.26 -66.62 57.88
C VAL A 5 -20.58 -66.40 56.53
N ILE A 6 -20.47 -65.12 56.19
CA ILE A 6 -20.10 -64.55 54.90
C ILE A 6 -18.57 -64.54 54.76
N LEU A 7 -18.08 -65.07 53.65
CA LEU A 7 -16.68 -64.99 53.23
C LEU A 7 -16.46 -63.60 52.58
N SER A 8 -15.68 -62.73 53.22
CA SER A 8 -15.30 -61.44 52.65
C SER A 8 -14.06 -61.61 51.76
N LEU A 9 -14.26 -61.75 50.44
CA LEU A 9 -13.17 -61.62 49.47
C LEU A 9 -12.94 -60.12 49.20
N ALA A 10 -11.76 -59.61 49.59
CA ALA A 10 -11.31 -58.28 49.23
C ALA A 10 -10.73 -58.31 47.81
N THR A 11 -11.51 -57.86 46.82
CA THR A 11 -11.03 -57.63 45.45
C THR A 11 -10.34 -56.27 45.38
N SER A 12 -9.01 -56.27 45.32
CA SER A 12 -8.21 -55.07 45.01
C SER A 12 -8.35 -54.73 43.52
N MET A 13 -9.24 -53.79 43.19
CA MET A 13 -9.21 -53.13 41.87
C MET A 13 -8.06 -52.13 41.84
N ALA A 14 -6.95 -52.51 41.21
CA ALA A 14 -5.92 -51.56 40.81
C ALA A 14 -6.44 -50.77 39.61
N GLY A 15 -7.03 -49.60 39.87
CA GLY A 15 -7.39 -48.64 38.82
C GLY A 15 -6.12 -48.08 38.19
N CYS A 16 -5.80 -48.50 36.96
CA CYS A 16 -4.86 -47.78 36.11
C CYS A 16 -5.47 -46.42 35.77
N VAL A 17 -5.10 -45.40 36.56
CA VAL A 17 -5.37 -44.01 36.21
C VAL A 17 -4.42 -43.66 35.07
N TRP A 18 -4.91 -43.74 33.83
CA TRP A 18 -4.25 -43.12 32.69
C TRP A 18 -4.42 -41.61 32.85
N THR A 19 -3.47 -40.94 33.49
CA THR A 19 -3.35 -39.48 33.37
C THR A 19 -2.96 -39.17 31.93
N THR A 20 -3.96 -38.86 31.10
CA THR A 20 -3.75 -38.19 29.81
C THR A 20 -3.21 -36.79 30.10
N ARG A 21 -1.88 -36.66 30.11
CA ARG A 21 -1.25 -35.35 30.08
C ARG A 21 -1.51 -34.78 28.69
N ALA A 22 -2.44 -33.83 28.58
CA ALA A 22 -2.61 -33.06 27.36
C ALA A 22 -1.22 -32.48 27.00
N ALA A 23 -0.70 -32.87 25.84
CA ALA A 23 0.59 -32.36 25.37
C ALA A 23 0.49 -30.82 25.31
N GLU A 24 1.46 -30.12 25.91
CA GLU A 24 1.52 -28.66 25.79
C GLU A 24 1.57 -28.27 24.31
N VAL A 25 0.71 -27.32 23.93
CA VAL A 25 0.69 -26.77 22.58
C VAL A 25 2.00 -25.99 22.39
N SER A 26 2.87 -26.53 21.54
CA SER A 26 4.13 -25.91 21.14
C SER A 26 4.08 -25.59 19.65
N LEU A 27 5.00 -24.77 19.14
CA LEU A 27 5.10 -24.48 17.72
C LEU A 27 5.26 -25.76 16.87
N GLU A 28 5.95 -26.76 17.43
CA GLU A 28 6.18 -28.06 16.77
C GLU A 28 4.91 -28.92 16.74
N SER A 29 4.13 -28.96 17.83
CA SER A 29 2.94 -29.81 17.95
C SER A 29 1.65 -29.18 17.39
N ALA A 30 1.58 -27.85 17.29
CA ALA A 30 0.44 -27.13 16.74
C ALA A 30 0.35 -27.30 15.21
N PRO A 31 -0.84 -27.37 14.59
CA PRO A 31 -0.94 -27.41 13.13
C PRO A 31 -0.37 -26.12 12.49
N PRO A 32 0.16 -26.17 11.25
CA PRO A 32 0.56 -24.97 10.54
C PRO A 32 -0.62 -24.02 10.38
N VAL A 33 -0.39 -22.73 10.56
CA VAL A 33 -1.40 -21.68 10.33
C VAL A 33 -0.87 -20.65 9.35
N VAL A 34 -1.77 -20.05 8.59
CA VAL A 34 -1.43 -18.89 7.74
C VAL A 34 -1.17 -17.70 8.64
N VAL A 35 0.03 -17.14 8.57
CA VAL A 35 0.44 -15.95 9.35
C VAL A 35 0.43 -14.67 8.50
N ARG A 36 0.46 -14.80 7.17
CA ARG A 36 0.40 -13.67 6.24
C ARG A 36 -0.08 -14.12 4.86
N THR A 37 -0.85 -13.27 4.20
CA THR A 37 -1.18 -13.40 2.78
C THR A 37 -0.89 -12.10 2.03
N MET A 38 -0.61 -12.22 0.74
CA MET A 38 -0.65 -11.14 -0.23
C MET A 38 -1.51 -11.61 -1.41
N PRO A 39 -2.64 -10.96 -1.73
CA PRO A 39 -3.24 -9.86 -0.99
C PRO A 39 -3.69 -10.28 0.43
N VAL A 40 -3.90 -9.31 1.31
CA VAL A 40 -4.48 -9.56 2.64
C VAL A 40 -5.93 -10.01 2.47
N ALA A 41 -6.37 -11.00 3.25
CA ALA A 41 -7.77 -11.43 3.21
C ALA A 41 -8.72 -10.27 3.56
N GLY A 42 -9.81 -10.16 2.81
CA GLY A 42 -10.77 -9.06 2.88
C GLY A 42 -10.33 -7.78 2.17
N ALA A 43 -9.16 -7.74 1.51
CA ALA A 43 -8.73 -6.55 0.79
C ALA A 43 -9.71 -6.21 -0.36
N MET A 44 -10.08 -4.93 -0.49
CA MET A 44 -11.11 -4.50 -1.46
C MET A 44 -10.56 -3.72 -2.67
N ASP A 45 -9.27 -3.41 -2.65
CA ASP A 45 -8.60 -2.54 -3.64
C ASP A 45 -7.32 -3.22 -4.17
N VAL A 46 -7.40 -4.51 -4.47
CA VAL A 46 -6.26 -5.28 -4.98
C VAL A 46 -5.96 -4.85 -6.42
N ASP A 47 -4.69 -4.60 -6.71
CA ASP A 47 -4.27 -4.31 -8.08
C ASP A 47 -4.58 -5.50 -9.00
N PRO A 48 -5.40 -5.35 -10.07
CA PRO A 48 -5.62 -6.41 -11.04
C PRO A 48 -4.35 -6.83 -11.79
N ALA A 49 -3.28 -6.02 -11.76
CA ALA A 49 -1.96 -6.38 -12.28
C ALA A 49 -1.10 -7.20 -11.31
N LEU A 50 -1.59 -7.50 -10.09
CA LEU A 50 -0.89 -8.38 -9.16
C LEU A 50 -0.72 -9.77 -9.79
N ALA A 51 0.53 -10.13 -10.07
CA ALA A 51 0.86 -11.37 -10.76
C ALA A 51 1.02 -12.59 -9.83
N GLU A 52 1.14 -12.38 -8.52
CA GLU A 52 1.41 -13.44 -7.55
C GLU A 52 0.57 -13.29 -6.28
N ILE A 53 -0.09 -14.38 -5.90
CA ILE A 53 -0.62 -14.57 -4.54
C ILE A 53 0.45 -15.24 -3.70
N ARG A 54 0.71 -14.72 -2.50
CA ARG A 54 1.69 -15.27 -1.55
C ARG A 54 1.03 -15.64 -0.24
N VAL A 55 1.40 -16.78 0.31
CA VAL A 55 0.87 -17.32 1.57
C VAL A 55 2.03 -17.79 2.43
N THR A 56 2.24 -17.15 3.57
CA THR A 56 3.27 -17.53 4.53
C THR A 56 2.65 -18.28 5.69
N TYR A 57 3.23 -19.45 6.00
CA TYR A 57 2.82 -20.29 7.11
C TYR A 57 3.72 -20.09 8.35
N SER A 58 3.21 -20.47 9.52
CA SER A 58 3.92 -20.36 10.80
C SER A 58 5.18 -21.23 10.89
N LYS A 59 5.29 -22.28 10.07
CA LYS A 59 6.40 -23.25 10.07
C LYS A 59 6.75 -23.76 8.68
N ALA A 60 7.88 -24.46 8.58
CA ALA A 60 8.38 -25.05 7.34
C ALA A 60 7.35 -26.01 6.73
N MET A 61 7.13 -25.87 5.43
CA MET A 61 6.12 -26.60 4.69
C MET A 61 6.77 -27.59 3.72
N ARG A 62 6.03 -28.66 3.40
CA ARG A 62 6.46 -29.64 2.41
C ARG A 62 6.22 -29.12 1.00
N ASP A 63 7.29 -28.98 0.22
CA ASP A 63 7.19 -28.60 -1.19
C ASP A 63 6.46 -29.67 -2.03
N GLY A 64 5.85 -29.26 -3.13
CA GLY A 64 5.03 -30.12 -3.99
C GLY A 64 3.66 -30.50 -3.40
N SER A 65 3.28 -29.95 -2.24
CA SER A 65 2.02 -30.27 -1.55
C SER A 65 1.19 -29.00 -1.28
N TRP A 66 0.08 -28.84 -2.01
CA TRP A 66 -0.84 -27.71 -1.82
C TRP A 66 -2.27 -28.07 -2.21
N SER A 67 -3.21 -27.40 -1.56
CA SER A 67 -4.64 -27.43 -1.91
C SER A 67 -5.14 -26.00 -2.05
N TRP A 68 -5.09 -25.48 -3.27
CA TRP A 68 -5.83 -24.28 -3.68
C TRP A 68 -7.18 -24.75 -4.19
N SER A 69 -8.25 -24.48 -3.45
CA SER A 69 -9.59 -25.00 -3.78
C SER A 69 -10.62 -23.88 -3.81
N THR A 70 -11.71 -24.09 -4.56
CA THR A 70 -12.77 -23.09 -4.72
C THR A 70 -14.10 -23.55 -4.10
N TRP A 71 -14.98 -22.60 -3.77
CA TRP A 71 -16.41 -22.82 -3.53
C TRP A 71 -17.26 -22.65 -4.80
N GLY A 72 -16.70 -22.10 -5.88
CA GLY A 72 -17.31 -21.92 -7.19
C GLY A 72 -16.30 -21.35 -8.19
N GLU A 73 -16.23 -21.92 -9.40
CA GLU A 73 -15.16 -21.62 -10.37
C GLU A 73 -15.08 -20.14 -10.77
N GLU A 74 -16.21 -19.43 -10.75
CA GLU A 74 -16.30 -18.02 -11.13
C GLU A 74 -15.35 -17.10 -10.33
N ASN A 75 -15.22 -17.34 -9.02
CA ASN A 75 -14.45 -16.49 -8.11
C ASN A 75 -13.04 -17.05 -7.83
N PHE A 76 -12.66 -18.13 -8.50
CA PHE A 76 -11.33 -18.70 -8.34
C PHE A 76 -10.30 -17.90 -9.17
N PRO A 77 -9.14 -17.53 -8.59
CA PRO A 77 -8.06 -16.92 -9.36
C PRO A 77 -7.55 -17.88 -10.44
N GLU A 78 -7.41 -17.41 -11.68
CA GLU A 78 -6.79 -18.19 -12.75
C GLU A 78 -5.31 -18.40 -12.41
N LEU A 79 -4.91 -19.66 -12.17
CA LEU A 79 -3.53 -20.00 -11.85
C LEU A 79 -2.70 -20.20 -13.13
N ILE A 80 -1.54 -19.56 -13.18
CA ILE A 80 -0.57 -19.73 -14.27
C ILE A 80 0.56 -20.65 -13.79
N GLY A 81 0.64 -21.84 -14.39
CA GLY A 81 1.67 -22.82 -14.03
C GLY A 81 1.45 -23.45 -12.65
N LYS A 82 2.53 -23.98 -12.05
CA LYS A 82 2.47 -24.65 -10.74
C LYS A 82 2.87 -23.70 -9.62
N PRO A 83 2.18 -23.72 -8.46
CA PRO A 83 2.67 -23.06 -7.26
C PRO A 83 4.06 -23.55 -6.86
N ARG A 84 4.78 -22.73 -6.10
CA ARG A 84 6.13 -23.04 -5.59
C ARG A 84 6.35 -22.43 -4.22
N TYR A 85 7.26 -23.01 -3.43
CA TYR A 85 7.76 -22.34 -2.23
C TYR A 85 8.91 -21.37 -2.55
N LEU A 86 9.02 -20.30 -1.76
CA LEU A 86 10.21 -19.46 -1.71
C LEU A 86 11.34 -20.16 -0.94
N PRO A 87 12.59 -19.66 -1.04
CA PRO A 87 13.73 -20.22 -0.30
C PRO A 87 13.57 -20.26 1.23
N ASP A 88 12.62 -19.50 1.79
CA ASP A 88 12.29 -19.54 3.21
C ASP A 88 11.60 -20.85 3.66
N GLY A 89 11.18 -21.69 2.71
CA GLY A 89 10.48 -22.97 2.96
C GLY A 89 9.11 -22.81 3.61
N ARG A 90 8.58 -21.59 3.71
CA ARG A 90 7.35 -21.25 4.45
C ARG A 90 6.35 -20.46 3.64
N THR A 91 6.80 -19.78 2.60
CA THR A 91 5.95 -18.94 1.75
C THR A 91 5.66 -19.65 0.44
N CYS A 92 4.41 -20.07 0.24
CA CYS A 92 3.94 -20.59 -1.04
C CYS A 92 3.49 -19.43 -1.94
N VAL A 93 3.88 -19.49 -3.21
CA VAL A 93 3.54 -18.50 -4.24
C VAL A 93 2.76 -19.19 -5.35
N ALA A 94 1.62 -18.61 -5.70
CA ALA A 94 0.84 -18.98 -6.86
C ALA A 94 0.82 -17.79 -7.84
N THR A 95 1.28 -18.02 -9.06
CA THR A 95 1.18 -17.03 -10.14
C THR A 95 -0.27 -16.99 -10.62
N VAL A 96 -0.82 -15.79 -10.78
CA VAL A 96 -2.24 -15.59 -11.10
C VAL A 96 -2.47 -14.59 -12.21
N LYS A 97 -3.61 -14.72 -12.88
CA LYS A 97 -4.20 -13.67 -13.70
C LYS A 97 -5.46 -13.15 -13.04
N LEU A 98 -5.47 -11.86 -12.73
CA LEU A 98 -6.62 -11.20 -12.12
C LEU A 98 -7.32 -10.27 -13.12
N GLN A 99 -8.62 -10.15 -12.96
CA GLN A 99 -9.48 -9.27 -13.71
C GLN A 99 -9.80 -8.06 -12.84
N PRO A 100 -9.91 -6.85 -13.41
CA PRO A 100 -10.36 -5.66 -12.69
C PRO A 100 -11.80 -5.79 -12.14
N GLY A 101 -12.09 -5.12 -11.03
CA GLY A 101 -13.43 -5.00 -10.43
C GLY A 101 -14.00 -6.28 -9.81
N LYS A 102 -13.24 -7.39 -9.89
CA LYS A 102 -13.71 -8.76 -9.64
C LYS A 102 -13.44 -9.21 -8.21
N PHE A 103 -14.41 -9.89 -7.62
CA PHE A 103 -14.26 -10.58 -6.36
C PHE A 103 -13.60 -11.95 -6.57
N TYR A 104 -12.65 -12.27 -5.69
CA TYR A 104 -11.92 -13.54 -5.69
C TYR A 104 -12.01 -14.19 -4.32
N ALA A 105 -12.12 -15.52 -4.32
CA ALA A 105 -12.10 -16.35 -3.13
C ALA A 105 -11.40 -17.68 -3.41
N THR A 106 -10.49 -18.09 -2.54
CA THR A 106 -9.80 -19.36 -2.62
C THR A 106 -9.51 -19.92 -1.23
N TRP A 107 -9.73 -21.21 -1.06
CA TRP A 107 -9.44 -21.97 0.15
C TRP A 107 -8.01 -22.50 0.09
N LEU A 108 -7.23 -22.16 1.13
CA LEU A 108 -5.92 -22.73 1.44
C LEU A 108 -6.13 -23.88 2.41
N ASN A 109 -6.18 -25.09 1.86
CA ASN A 109 -6.90 -26.21 2.46
C ASN A 109 -8.40 -25.89 2.70
N SER A 110 -9.20 -26.93 2.71
CA SER A 110 -10.62 -26.93 3.07
C SER A 110 -10.94 -28.18 3.88
N ASP A 111 -12.19 -28.37 4.28
CA ASP A 111 -12.61 -29.59 4.96
C ASP A 111 -12.33 -30.85 4.14
N LYS A 112 -12.39 -30.76 2.80
CA LYS A 112 -12.16 -31.87 1.88
C LYS A 112 -10.72 -31.98 1.39
N PHE A 113 -10.03 -30.86 1.18
CA PHE A 113 -8.69 -30.84 0.57
C PHE A 113 -7.65 -30.32 1.57
N LYS A 114 -6.65 -31.14 1.93
CA LYS A 114 -5.73 -30.86 3.05
C LYS A 114 -4.26 -31.01 2.69
N ASN A 115 -3.84 -30.62 1.49
CA ASN A 115 -2.47 -30.87 0.99
C ASN A 115 -1.45 -29.77 1.28
N PHE A 116 -1.84 -28.60 1.78
CA PHE A 116 -0.86 -27.78 2.50
C PHE A 116 -0.52 -28.47 3.82
N LYS A 117 0.71 -28.98 3.91
CA LYS A 117 1.21 -29.77 5.04
C LYS A 117 2.60 -29.31 5.44
N ASP A 118 2.92 -29.45 6.72
CA ASP A 118 4.32 -29.31 7.15
C ASP A 118 5.19 -30.48 6.69
N THR A 119 6.48 -30.40 7.01
CA THR A 119 7.47 -31.43 6.73
C THR A 119 7.10 -32.78 7.35
N ASN A 120 6.42 -32.80 8.50
CA ASN A 120 5.93 -34.00 9.19
C ASN A 120 4.62 -34.55 8.59
N GLY A 121 4.01 -33.84 7.63
CA GLY A 121 2.77 -34.26 6.96
C GLY A 121 1.50 -33.83 7.68
N GLN A 122 1.60 -33.02 8.73
CA GLN A 122 0.43 -32.47 9.43
C GLN A 122 -0.22 -31.37 8.56
N PRO A 123 -1.53 -31.43 8.30
CA PRO A 123 -2.21 -30.45 7.47
C PRO A 123 -2.33 -29.10 8.17
N ALA A 124 -2.13 -28.03 7.39
CA ALA A 124 -2.41 -26.67 7.81
C ALA A 124 -3.91 -26.48 8.09
N VAL A 125 -4.23 -25.62 9.06
CA VAL A 125 -5.61 -25.21 9.35
C VAL A 125 -6.22 -24.56 8.10
N PRO A 126 -7.43 -24.95 7.67
CA PRO A 126 -8.11 -24.32 6.53
C PRO A 126 -8.21 -22.81 6.68
N TYR A 127 -7.95 -22.09 5.59
CA TYR A 127 -8.02 -20.62 5.56
C TYR A 127 -8.71 -20.16 4.28
N LEU A 128 -9.73 -19.31 4.41
CA LEU A 128 -10.38 -18.66 3.28
C LEU A 128 -9.67 -17.34 2.98
N LEU A 129 -9.00 -17.29 1.83
CA LEU A 129 -8.49 -16.03 1.28
C LEU A 129 -9.54 -15.47 0.32
N SER A 130 -10.14 -14.33 0.68
CA SER A 130 -11.01 -13.54 -0.20
C SER A 130 -10.47 -12.14 -0.40
N PHE A 131 -10.70 -11.55 -1.57
CA PHE A 131 -10.33 -10.17 -1.88
C PHE A 131 -11.09 -9.67 -3.11
N ARG A 132 -11.11 -8.36 -3.33
CA ARG A 132 -11.66 -7.73 -4.52
C ARG A 132 -10.58 -6.91 -5.22
N THR A 133 -10.52 -7.01 -6.53
CA THR A 133 -9.66 -6.15 -7.35
C THR A 133 -10.34 -4.83 -7.66
N ARG A 134 -9.52 -3.79 -7.85
CA ARG A 134 -9.99 -2.48 -8.30
C ARG A 134 -10.39 -2.49 -9.78
N GLU A 135 -11.30 -1.59 -10.16
CA GLU A 135 -11.76 -1.41 -11.54
C GLU A 135 -10.62 -1.00 -12.49
N SER A 136 -10.72 -1.38 -13.77
CA SER A 136 -9.81 -0.93 -14.83
C SER A 136 -10.15 0.52 -15.18
N GLY A 137 -9.51 1.44 -14.47
CA GLY A 137 -9.73 2.88 -14.61
C GLY A 137 -9.35 3.67 -13.36
N GLY A 138 -9.27 3.01 -12.21
CA GLY A 138 -8.74 3.60 -10.97
C GLY A 138 -7.22 3.45 -10.90
N GLY A 139 -6.46 4.24 -11.64
CA GLY A 139 -5.03 4.41 -11.37
C GLY A 139 -4.85 4.98 -9.97
N GLY A 140 -4.07 4.31 -9.12
CA GLY A 140 -3.67 4.84 -7.82
C GLY A 140 -4.56 4.47 -6.64
N SER A 141 -3.97 3.66 -5.75
CA SER A 141 -4.43 3.27 -4.43
C SER A 141 -4.88 4.44 -3.54
N GLY A 142 -5.88 4.20 -2.72
CA GLY A 142 -6.40 5.15 -1.73
C GLY A 142 -7.80 5.60 -2.15
N GLY A 143 -8.68 5.79 -1.17
CA GLY A 143 -10.07 6.22 -1.40
C GLY A 143 -10.20 7.45 -2.31
N THR A 144 -11.43 7.86 -2.58
CA THR A 144 -11.71 9.11 -3.30
C THR A 144 -10.83 10.26 -2.77
N PRO A 145 -10.49 11.27 -3.58
CA PRO A 145 -9.73 12.43 -3.08
C PRO A 145 -10.32 13.01 -1.80
N ALA A 146 -11.65 12.95 -1.63
CA ALA A 146 -12.34 13.33 -0.40
C ALA A 146 -11.96 12.45 0.80
N GLU A 147 -11.96 11.12 0.65
CA GLU A 147 -11.56 10.17 1.70
C GLU A 147 -10.09 10.31 2.07
N MET A 148 -9.19 10.46 1.08
CA MET A 148 -7.76 10.67 1.38
C MET A 148 -7.50 12.02 2.03
N ASN A 149 -8.29 13.06 1.71
CA ASN A 149 -8.18 14.35 2.38
C ASN A 149 -8.62 14.30 3.86
N GLN A 150 -9.38 13.29 4.30
CA GLN A 150 -9.72 13.10 5.71
C GLN A 150 -8.50 12.69 6.55
N LEU A 151 -7.51 12.05 5.93
CA LEU A 151 -6.25 11.62 6.58
C LEU A 151 -5.25 12.78 6.77
N LEU A 152 -5.51 13.93 6.15
CA LEU A 152 -4.68 15.12 6.31
C LEU A 152 -4.87 15.71 7.70
N ASN A 153 -3.81 16.28 8.28
CA ASN A 153 -3.92 17.06 9.51
C ASN A 153 -4.49 18.48 9.23
N ASP A 154 -4.79 19.24 10.28
CA ASP A 154 -5.37 20.59 10.15
C ASP A 154 -4.54 21.54 9.29
N ASN A 155 -3.22 21.51 9.45
CA ASN A 155 -2.32 22.37 8.70
C ASN A 155 -2.31 21.98 7.22
N GLN A 156 -2.22 20.69 6.89
CA GLN A 156 -2.30 20.19 5.52
C GLN A 156 -3.64 20.54 4.87
N ARG A 157 -4.76 20.44 5.60
CA ARG A 157 -6.07 20.87 5.11
C ARG A 157 -6.14 22.38 4.86
N ALA A 158 -5.55 23.18 5.74
CA ALA A 158 -5.47 24.63 5.55
C ALA A 158 -4.65 24.99 4.30
N VAL A 159 -3.51 24.32 4.08
CA VAL A 159 -2.67 24.52 2.88
C VAL A 159 -3.40 24.08 1.61
N LEU A 160 -4.10 22.94 1.65
CA LEU A 160 -4.92 22.45 0.53
C LEU A 160 -5.99 23.48 0.17
N ALA A 161 -6.78 23.93 1.15
CA ALA A 161 -7.85 24.90 0.94
C ALA A 161 -7.31 26.25 0.45
N TRP A 162 -6.18 26.72 0.99
CA TRP A 162 -5.52 27.93 0.49
C TRP A 162 -5.04 27.75 -0.95
N THR A 163 -4.41 26.63 -1.27
CA THR A 163 -3.93 26.33 -2.63
C THR A 163 -5.09 26.34 -3.62
N ASP A 164 -6.21 25.70 -3.28
CA ASP A 164 -7.42 25.70 -4.11
C ASP A 164 -7.93 27.13 -4.33
N ARG A 165 -7.98 27.98 -3.30
CA ARG A 165 -8.40 29.39 -3.47
C ARG A 165 -7.45 30.19 -4.37
N GLN A 166 -6.15 30.08 -4.15
CA GLN A 166 -5.14 30.89 -4.86
C GLN A 166 -4.89 30.43 -6.30
N PHE A 167 -4.97 29.12 -6.55
CA PHE A 167 -4.52 28.51 -7.81
C PHE A 167 -5.62 27.83 -8.61
N ARG A 168 -6.90 27.93 -8.21
CA ARG A 168 -8.05 27.34 -8.93
C ARG A 168 -8.03 27.55 -10.45
N SER A 169 -7.55 28.71 -10.92
CA SER A 169 -7.52 29.04 -12.35
C SER A 169 -6.54 28.21 -13.18
N PHE A 170 -5.65 27.47 -12.51
CA PHE A 170 -4.72 26.51 -13.10
C PHE A 170 -5.21 25.06 -12.99
N PHE A 171 -6.28 24.80 -12.24
CA PHE A 171 -6.78 23.45 -11.99
C PHE A 171 -7.87 23.09 -12.99
N ASP A 172 -7.85 21.84 -13.45
CA ASP A 172 -8.87 21.31 -14.33
C ASP A 172 -10.03 20.75 -13.52
N ALA A 173 -11.21 21.34 -13.67
CA ALA A 173 -12.43 20.93 -12.97
C ALA A 173 -13.30 19.99 -13.82
N ARG A 174 -12.90 19.66 -15.04
CA ARG A 174 -13.68 18.79 -15.92
C ARG A 174 -13.74 17.38 -15.35
N SER A 175 -14.90 16.75 -15.49
CA SER A 175 -14.96 15.29 -15.50
C SER A 175 -14.51 14.79 -16.87
N PHE A 176 -13.73 13.71 -16.88
CA PHE A 176 -13.36 12.98 -18.07
C PHE A 176 -14.25 11.74 -18.29
N ASP A 177 -15.35 11.64 -17.54
CA ASP A 177 -16.35 10.58 -17.70
C ASP A 177 -17.05 10.75 -19.06
N GLY A 178 -17.25 9.64 -19.77
CA GLY A 178 -17.88 9.63 -21.09
C GLY A 178 -16.99 10.08 -22.25
N TRP A 179 -15.75 10.50 -22.01
CA TRP A 179 -14.78 10.76 -23.08
C TRP A 179 -14.33 9.44 -23.72
N SER A 180 -14.17 9.43 -25.03
CA SER A 180 -13.58 8.29 -25.74
C SER A 180 -12.08 8.15 -25.47
N ASP A 181 -11.55 6.92 -25.62
CA ASP A 181 -10.11 6.66 -25.49
C ASP A 181 -9.28 7.54 -26.43
N LYS A 182 -9.78 7.80 -27.63
CA LYS A 182 -9.13 8.66 -28.61
C LYS A 182 -9.06 10.12 -28.13
N GLU A 183 -10.16 10.69 -27.66
CA GLU A 183 -10.18 12.08 -27.17
C GLU A 183 -9.25 12.26 -25.97
N ARG A 184 -9.25 11.30 -25.04
CA ARG A 184 -8.34 11.30 -23.89
C ARG A 184 -6.89 11.21 -24.33
N SER A 185 -6.56 10.30 -25.26
CA SER A 185 -5.20 10.13 -25.76
C SER A 185 -4.70 11.36 -26.54
N ASP A 186 -5.55 11.97 -27.36
CA ASP A 186 -5.22 13.17 -28.14
C ASP A 186 -4.99 14.39 -27.22
N LEU A 187 -5.80 14.53 -26.17
CA LEU A 187 -5.59 15.55 -25.13
C LEU A 187 -4.28 15.29 -24.36
N GLU A 188 -4.08 14.08 -23.87
CA GLU A 188 -2.87 13.67 -23.12
C GLU A 188 -1.58 13.99 -23.90
N THR A 189 -1.56 13.63 -25.19
CA THR A 189 -0.41 13.90 -26.08
C THR A 189 -0.10 15.39 -26.17
N ARG A 190 -1.12 16.22 -26.37
CA ARG A 190 -0.97 17.68 -26.49
C ARG A 190 -0.48 18.32 -25.18
N LEU A 191 -0.98 17.84 -24.05
CA LEU A 191 -0.57 18.35 -22.73
C LEU A 191 0.88 17.98 -22.42
N ILE A 192 1.30 16.75 -22.72
CA ILE A 192 2.71 16.33 -22.57
C ILE A 192 3.62 17.19 -23.46
N GLU A 193 3.21 17.49 -24.69
CA GLU A 193 3.98 18.37 -25.57
C GLU A 193 4.08 19.80 -25.02
N SER A 194 3.01 20.30 -24.41
CA SER A 194 2.99 21.62 -23.78
C SER A 194 4.01 21.75 -22.63
N LEU A 195 4.39 20.65 -21.97
CA LEU A 195 5.43 20.64 -20.92
C LEU A 195 6.84 20.89 -21.45
N LYS A 196 7.06 20.84 -22.77
CA LYS A 196 8.33 21.19 -23.41
C LYS A 196 8.42 22.67 -23.78
N GLY A 197 7.29 23.38 -23.72
CA GLY A 197 7.17 24.79 -24.04
C GLY A 197 7.59 25.71 -22.89
N PRO A 198 7.51 27.04 -23.09
CA PRO A 198 7.74 28.01 -22.03
C PRO A 198 6.76 27.84 -20.88
N GLN A 199 7.14 28.26 -19.66
CA GLN A 199 6.29 28.23 -18.45
C GLN A 199 5.15 29.25 -18.48
N THR A 200 4.28 29.14 -19.49
CA THR A 200 3.07 29.94 -19.69
C THR A 200 1.91 29.41 -18.85
N ARG A 201 0.76 30.08 -18.90
CA ARG A 201 -0.46 29.59 -18.25
C ARG A 201 -0.83 28.17 -18.72
N ASP A 202 -0.71 27.91 -20.02
CA ASP A 202 -1.07 26.62 -20.63
C ASP A 202 -0.14 25.50 -20.15
N TYR A 203 1.15 25.80 -19.96
CA TYR A 203 2.11 24.87 -19.34
C TYR A 203 1.67 24.45 -17.93
N PHE A 204 1.32 25.40 -17.07
CA PHE A 204 0.86 25.09 -15.71
C PHE A 204 -0.49 24.37 -15.69
N GLN A 205 -1.41 24.74 -16.58
CA GLN A 205 -2.66 24.01 -16.76
C GLN A 205 -2.41 22.59 -17.23
N ALA A 206 -1.47 22.36 -18.16
CA ALA A 206 -1.10 21.04 -18.63
C ALA A 206 -0.62 20.13 -17.51
N ILE A 207 0.27 20.62 -16.62
CA ILE A 207 0.71 19.86 -15.43
C ILE A 207 -0.51 19.38 -14.61
N ASN A 208 -1.44 20.29 -14.31
CA ASN A 208 -2.57 19.99 -13.43
C ASN A 208 -3.63 19.10 -14.12
N THR A 209 -3.90 19.33 -15.41
CA THR A 209 -4.82 18.50 -16.19
C THR A 209 -4.31 17.07 -16.31
N LEU A 210 -3.00 16.86 -16.53
CA LEU A 210 -2.41 15.51 -16.56
C LEU A 210 -2.60 14.78 -15.23
N GLY A 211 -2.50 15.48 -14.10
CA GLY A 211 -2.83 14.97 -12.77
C GLY A 211 -4.31 14.60 -12.63
N ALA A 212 -5.22 15.49 -13.06
CA ALA A 212 -6.67 15.27 -13.03
C ALA A 212 -7.11 14.06 -13.89
N MET A 213 -6.45 13.86 -15.03
CA MET A 213 -6.68 12.71 -15.93
C MET A 213 -6.10 11.39 -15.40
N ARG A 214 -5.29 11.43 -14.34
CA ARG A 214 -4.46 10.31 -13.86
C ARG A 214 -3.54 9.72 -14.96
N SER A 215 -2.92 10.59 -15.74
CA SER A 215 -2.07 10.19 -16.88
C SER A 215 -0.78 9.51 -16.42
N THR A 216 -0.69 8.19 -16.57
CA THR A 216 0.55 7.44 -16.32
C THR A 216 1.61 7.69 -17.40
N LYS A 217 1.21 8.05 -18.63
CA LYS A 217 2.15 8.40 -19.70
C LYS A 217 2.92 9.69 -19.41
N ALA A 218 2.35 10.60 -18.62
CA ALA A 218 3.00 11.83 -18.21
C ALA A 218 4.01 11.66 -17.07
N LEU A 219 4.08 10.50 -16.42
CA LEU A 219 4.97 10.27 -15.28
C LEU A 219 6.44 10.66 -15.57
N PRO A 220 7.05 10.29 -16.72
CA PRO A 220 8.44 10.70 -16.99
C PRO A 220 8.62 12.22 -17.00
N ALA A 221 7.72 12.96 -17.63
CA ALA A 221 7.80 14.41 -17.73
C ALA A 221 7.52 15.10 -16.38
N LEU A 222 6.50 14.63 -15.64
CA LEU A 222 6.15 15.18 -14.32
C LEU A 222 7.25 14.90 -13.29
N ARG A 223 7.85 13.71 -13.31
CA ARG A 223 8.99 13.35 -12.46
C ARG A 223 10.22 14.20 -12.77
N ALA A 224 10.50 14.44 -14.04
CA ALA A 224 11.59 15.34 -14.45
C ALA A 224 11.39 16.76 -13.88
N ILE A 225 10.16 17.29 -13.87
CA ILE A 225 9.85 18.60 -13.28
C ILE A 225 9.94 18.57 -11.75
N ALA A 226 9.39 17.54 -11.10
CA ALA A 226 9.26 17.43 -9.65
C ALA A 226 10.61 17.19 -8.95
N TYR A 227 11.49 16.36 -9.55
CA TYR A 227 12.70 15.85 -8.92
C TYR A 227 13.99 16.47 -9.46
N GLU A 228 13.89 17.47 -10.34
CA GLU A 228 15.03 18.24 -10.82
C GLU A 228 15.86 18.79 -9.64
N ARG A 229 17.18 18.60 -9.62
CA ARG A 229 18.02 19.07 -8.50
C ARG A 229 18.55 20.50 -8.68
N ALA A 230 18.18 21.17 -9.77
CA ALA A 230 18.56 22.57 -10.01
C ALA A 230 17.83 23.51 -9.06
N ASP A 231 18.54 24.53 -8.58
CA ASP A 231 17.97 25.64 -7.83
C ASP A 231 17.21 26.55 -8.81
N LYS A 232 15.87 26.51 -8.75
CA LYS A 232 14.98 27.16 -9.72
C LYS A 232 13.71 27.71 -9.06
N ASN A 233 12.92 28.46 -9.84
CA ASN A 233 11.54 28.74 -9.45
C ASN A 233 10.77 27.42 -9.25
N ASN A 234 10.08 27.28 -8.13
CA ASN A 234 9.48 26.02 -7.71
C ASN A 234 7.99 25.90 -8.03
N ARG A 235 7.42 26.82 -8.82
CA ARG A 235 5.98 26.82 -9.12
C ARG A 235 5.54 25.57 -9.88
N ASP A 236 6.30 25.19 -10.90
CA ASP A 236 6.09 23.98 -11.68
C ASP A 236 6.30 22.72 -10.81
N ARG A 237 7.33 22.73 -9.96
CA ARG A 237 7.69 21.63 -9.07
C ARG A 237 6.53 21.23 -8.16
N TRP A 238 5.97 22.17 -7.40
CA TRP A 238 4.89 21.82 -6.46
C TRP A 238 3.61 21.39 -7.19
N MET A 239 3.32 21.96 -8.37
CA MET A 239 2.20 21.53 -9.20
C MET A 239 2.41 20.11 -9.75
N ALA A 240 3.64 19.77 -10.16
CA ALA A 240 3.99 18.42 -10.59
C ALA A 240 3.87 17.41 -9.44
N ILE A 241 4.35 17.76 -8.24
CA ILE A 241 4.20 16.93 -7.03
C ILE A 241 2.73 16.69 -6.69
N ARG A 242 1.89 17.72 -6.79
CA ARG A 242 0.43 17.60 -6.63
C ARG A 242 -0.14 16.62 -7.66
N SER A 243 0.23 16.76 -8.93
CA SER A 243 -0.24 15.88 -10.01
C SER A 243 0.21 14.43 -9.82
N LEU A 244 1.45 14.18 -9.39
CA LEU A 244 1.94 12.83 -9.07
C LEU A 244 1.11 12.19 -7.95
N GLY A 245 0.78 12.95 -6.90
CA GLY A 245 -0.11 12.49 -5.84
C GLY A 245 -1.55 12.21 -6.29
N MET A 246 -2.01 12.81 -7.39
CA MET A 246 -3.32 12.51 -8.00
C MET A 246 -3.27 11.30 -8.94
N ILE A 247 -2.16 11.10 -9.65
CA ILE A 247 -1.93 9.94 -10.53
C ILE A 247 -1.83 8.66 -9.69
N GLY A 248 -1.17 8.75 -8.53
CA GLY A 248 -1.22 7.70 -7.52
C GLY A 248 -0.18 6.58 -7.70
N ASP A 249 0.90 6.82 -8.45
CA ASP A 249 1.98 5.84 -8.60
C ASP A 249 2.90 5.83 -7.36
N LYS A 250 2.87 4.71 -6.61
CA LYS A 250 3.68 4.57 -5.40
C LYS A 250 5.19 4.54 -5.65
N ALA A 251 5.64 4.38 -6.89
CA ALA A 251 7.06 4.50 -7.21
C ALA A 251 7.63 5.90 -6.91
N ASP A 252 6.75 6.91 -6.78
CA ASP A 252 7.11 8.28 -6.42
C ASP A 252 7.38 8.49 -4.92
N VAL A 253 7.00 7.53 -4.06
CA VAL A 253 7.11 7.69 -2.60
C VAL A 253 8.53 8.05 -2.15
N PRO A 254 9.61 7.34 -2.53
CA PRO A 254 10.95 7.68 -2.07
C PRO A 254 11.41 9.12 -2.41
N GLU A 255 11.15 9.57 -3.63
CA GLU A 255 11.55 10.93 -4.06
C GLU A 255 10.69 12.01 -3.39
N LEU A 256 9.40 11.74 -3.17
CA LEU A 256 8.54 12.64 -2.41
C LEU A 256 8.96 12.75 -0.94
N ILE A 257 9.49 11.68 -0.34
CA ILE A 257 10.09 11.74 1.01
C ILE A 257 11.26 12.72 1.02
N HIS A 258 12.12 12.74 0.00
CA HIS A 258 13.20 13.73 -0.10
C HIS A 258 12.70 15.17 -0.25
N LEU A 259 11.44 15.38 -0.65
CA LEU A 259 10.87 16.71 -0.86
C LEU A 259 10.15 17.28 0.37
N VAL A 260 9.87 16.49 1.41
CA VAL A 260 9.19 17.00 2.63
C VAL A 260 10.03 17.99 3.44
N TYR A 261 11.33 18.06 3.16
CA TYR A 261 12.27 19.01 3.76
C TYR A 261 12.80 20.05 2.76
N HIS A 262 12.17 20.19 1.59
CA HIS A 262 12.56 21.16 0.57
C HIS A 262 12.29 22.60 1.06
N GLY A 263 13.19 23.56 0.84
CA GLY A 263 13.08 24.92 1.40
C GLY A 263 11.95 25.78 0.82
N ASN A 264 11.39 25.41 -0.34
CA ASN A 264 10.18 26.04 -0.86
C ASN A 264 8.91 25.52 -0.16
N GLN A 265 8.17 26.43 0.48
CA GLN A 265 6.96 26.11 1.24
C GLN A 265 5.94 25.24 0.47
N ASN A 266 5.62 25.59 -0.78
CA ASN A 266 4.59 24.85 -1.52
C ASN A 266 5.10 23.46 -1.87
N THR A 267 6.38 23.35 -2.21
CA THR A 267 7.02 22.07 -2.53
C THR A 267 6.94 21.10 -1.36
N HIS A 268 7.39 21.49 -0.17
CA HIS A 268 7.40 20.56 0.96
C HIS A 268 5.99 20.22 1.46
N TRP A 269 5.05 21.18 1.44
CA TRP A 269 3.69 20.91 1.89
C TRP A 269 2.96 19.98 0.91
N TRP A 270 3.14 20.18 -0.40
CA TRP A 270 2.57 19.29 -1.40
C TRP A 270 3.24 17.91 -1.41
N ALA A 271 4.53 17.81 -1.09
CA ALA A 271 5.16 16.51 -0.87
C ALA A 271 4.50 15.73 0.27
N GLN A 272 4.27 16.38 1.41
CA GLN A 272 3.54 15.77 2.54
C GLN A 272 2.12 15.33 2.15
N ILE A 273 1.34 16.21 1.50
CA ILE A 273 -0.04 15.91 1.09
C ILE A 273 -0.07 14.76 0.07
N SER A 274 0.83 14.76 -0.92
CA SER A 274 0.93 13.71 -1.93
C SER A 274 1.34 12.38 -1.30
N LEU A 275 2.24 12.37 -0.31
CA LEU A 275 2.58 11.16 0.43
C LEU A 275 1.37 10.58 1.17
N VAL A 276 0.56 11.41 1.82
CA VAL A 276 -0.68 10.94 2.48
C VAL A 276 -1.61 10.29 1.46
N ARG A 277 -1.80 10.91 0.29
CA ARG A 277 -2.64 10.36 -0.78
C ARG A 277 -2.12 9.03 -1.31
N LEU A 278 -0.81 8.91 -1.51
CA LEU A 278 -0.20 7.69 -2.06
C LEU A 278 -0.19 6.53 -1.08
N THR A 279 -0.10 6.81 0.22
CA THR A 279 0.25 5.79 1.22
C THR A 279 -0.85 5.50 2.23
N GLY A 280 -1.80 6.44 2.40
CA GLY A 280 -2.78 6.42 3.49
C GLY A 280 -2.16 6.63 4.88
N GLN A 281 -0.87 6.97 4.97
CA GLN A 281 -0.19 7.28 6.23
C GLN A 281 0.02 8.79 6.35
N ASN A 282 0.24 9.29 7.56
CA ASN A 282 0.57 10.70 7.76
C ASN A 282 1.64 10.88 8.84
N PHE A 283 2.89 10.94 8.40
CA PHE A 283 4.03 11.27 9.27
C PHE A 283 4.45 12.75 9.15
N GLY A 284 3.63 13.58 8.48
CA GLY A 284 3.92 14.99 8.26
C GLY A 284 5.29 15.21 7.61
N LYS A 285 6.08 16.10 8.20
CA LYS A 285 7.43 16.50 7.76
C LYS A 285 8.55 15.53 8.16
N ASP A 286 8.25 14.47 8.91
CA ASP A 286 9.28 13.56 9.43
C ASP A 286 9.71 12.55 8.34
N TRP A 287 10.71 12.97 7.55
CA TRP A 287 11.25 12.16 6.46
C TRP A 287 11.91 10.86 6.92
N ASN A 288 12.44 10.82 8.16
CA ASN A 288 13.05 9.61 8.73
C ASN A 288 11.98 8.56 9.02
N VAL A 289 10.86 8.95 9.63
CA VAL A 289 9.74 8.05 9.91
C VAL A 289 9.12 7.56 8.60
N TRP A 290 8.92 8.45 7.62
CA TRP A 290 8.48 8.07 6.28
C TRP A 290 9.39 7.02 5.63
N GLY A 291 10.69 7.29 5.60
CA GLY A 291 11.69 6.42 4.98
C GLY A 291 11.77 5.05 5.65
N LYS A 292 11.77 5.03 6.98
CA LYS A 292 11.76 3.79 7.76
C LYS A 292 10.49 2.98 7.48
N TRP A 293 9.32 3.58 7.59
CA TRP A 293 8.05 2.90 7.31
C TRP A 293 7.99 2.34 5.88
N TRP A 294 8.46 3.10 4.89
CA TRP A 294 8.50 2.65 3.49
C TRP A 294 9.41 1.44 3.29
N ASN A 295 10.59 1.43 3.92
CA ASN A 295 11.53 0.32 3.80
C ASN A 295 11.09 -0.91 4.61
N ASP A 296 10.52 -0.72 5.80
CA ASP A 296 10.07 -1.82 6.67
C ASP A 296 8.98 -2.68 5.99
N GLN A 297 8.13 -2.07 5.16
CA GLN A 297 7.14 -2.80 4.36
C GLN A 297 7.67 -3.31 3.00
N SER A 298 9.00 -3.19 2.76
CA SER A 298 9.65 -3.54 1.49
C SER A 298 9.14 -2.75 0.28
N GLY A 299 8.82 -1.47 0.48
CA GLY A 299 8.37 -0.57 -0.58
C GLY A 299 9.35 -0.49 -1.76
N GLN A 300 8.81 -0.35 -2.97
CA GLN A 300 9.58 -0.34 -4.21
C GLN A 300 9.31 0.95 -5.01
N PRO A 301 10.36 1.70 -5.42
CA PRO A 301 11.78 1.45 -5.13
C PRO A 301 12.10 1.68 -3.63
N PRO A 302 13.18 1.10 -3.09
CA PRO A 302 13.56 1.34 -1.69
C PRO A 302 13.95 2.81 -1.49
N PHE A 303 13.62 3.35 -0.32
CA PHE A 303 14.05 4.69 0.07
C PHE A 303 15.50 4.66 0.55
N LYS A 304 16.31 5.61 0.06
CA LYS A 304 17.68 5.81 0.51
C LYS A 304 17.72 7.00 1.47
N PRO A 305 18.16 6.84 2.72
CA PRO A 305 18.09 7.90 3.74
C PRO A 305 19.15 9.00 3.58
N GLU A 306 19.51 9.34 2.35
CA GLU A 306 20.46 10.41 2.06
C GLU A 306 19.78 11.79 2.11
N ILE A 307 20.41 12.77 2.75
CA ILE A 307 19.95 14.15 2.68
C ILE A 307 20.35 14.73 1.35
N ILE A 308 19.36 15.12 0.56
CA ILE A 308 19.56 15.82 -0.70
C ILE A 308 19.64 17.32 -0.46
N ARG A 309 20.67 17.96 -1.03
CA ARG A 309 20.79 19.41 -1.09
C ARG A 309 20.01 19.95 -2.28
N TRP A 310 18.92 20.64 -2.01
CA TRP A 310 17.98 21.16 -3.01
C TRP A 310 18.21 22.63 -3.38
N TRP A 311 18.83 23.42 -2.48
CA TRP A 311 19.17 24.82 -2.73
C TRP A 311 20.48 25.20 -2.03
N SER A 312 21.06 26.33 -2.47
CA SER A 312 22.35 26.83 -1.98
C SER A 312 22.37 27.10 -0.46
N GLY A 313 21.28 27.61 0.10
CA GLY A 313 21.13 27.96 1.52
C GLY A 313 20.51 26.89 2.41
N GLN A 314 20.52 25.62 2.00
CA GLN A 314 19.94 24.54 2.80
C GLN A 314 20.74 24.35 4.10
N ALA A 315 20.02 24.36 5.23
CA ALA A 315 20.62 24.08 6.53
C ALA A 315 21.14 22.63 6.60
N GLU A 316 22.16 22.43 7.44
CA GLU A 316 22.71 21.10 7.72
C GLU A 316 21.62 20.16 8.27
N PRO A 317 21.74 18.83 8.06
CA PRO A 317 20.70 17.85 8.42
C PRO A 317 20.16 17.96 9.85
N ASP A 318 21.01 18.28 10.82
CA ASP A 318 20.68 18.42 12.24
C ASP A 318 19.85 19.68 12.55
N LYS A 319 19.93 20.71 11.70
CA LYS A 319 19.20 21.98 11.86
C LYS A 319 18.09 22.18 10.83
N LEU A 320 18.01 21.29 9.84
CA LEU A 320 17.06 21.42 8.72
C LEU A 320 15.62 21.46 9.21
N ALA A 321 15.23 20.57 10.12
CA ALA A 321 13.88 20.53 10.67
C ALA A 321 13.52 21.85 11.40
N GLU A 322 14.41 22.35 12.25
CA GLU A 322 14.20 23.61 12.98
C GLU A 322 14.06 24.80 12.02
N SER A 323 14.90 24.87 10.98
CA SER A 323 14.86 25.96 10.00
C SER A 323 13.53 26.04 9.22
N LEU A 324 12.90 24.89 8.96
CA LEU A 324 11.61 24.83 8.26
C LEU A 324 10.44 25.20 9.18
N ASP A 325 10.56 24.95 10.49
CA ASP A 325 9.48 25.20 11.46
C ASP A 325 9.15 26.67 11.66
N GLU A 326 10.14 27.55 11.53
CA GLU A 326 9.91 28.98 11.53
C GLU A 326 9.13 29.42 10.27
N SER A 327 9.57 28.97 9.10
CA SER A 327 8.91 29.27 7.82
C SER A 327 7.47 28.75 7.81
N ASP A 328 7.25 27.52 8.28
CA ASP A 328 5.93 26.90 8.35
C ASP A 328 5.00 27.62 9.30
N ARG A 329 5.48 28.02 10.49
CA ARG A 329 4.66 28.80 11.43
C ARG A 329 4.20 30.11 10.81
N LYS A 330 5.10 30.83 10.13
CA LYS A 330 4.76 32.11 9.49
C LYS A 330 3.75 31.90 8.36
N PHE A 331 4.00 30.93 7.49
CA PHE A 331 3.09 30.61 6.39
C PHE A 331 1.70 30.22 6.90
N LEU A 332 1.61 29.31 7.87
CA LEU A 332 0.34 28.86 8.44
C LEU A 332 -0.42 29.98 9.17
N ALA A 333 0.28 30.93 9.79
CA ALA A 333 -0.34 32.10 10.39
C ALA A 333 -1.01 32.98 9.34
N ASP A 334 -0.38 33.16 8.17
CA ASP A 334 -0.94 33.91 7.05
C ASP A 334 -2.13 33.21 6.37
N LEU A 335 -2.30 31.90 6.56
CA LEU A 335 -3.44 31.14 6.04
C LEU A 335 -4.72 31.32 6.87
N LYS A 336 -4.59 31.70 8.14
CA LYS A 336 -5.74 31.90 9.03
C LYS A 336 -6.42 33.24 8.71
N PRO A 337 -7.76 33.33 8.84
CA PRO A 337 -8.44 34.62 8.75
C PRO A 337 -7.81 35.58 9.77
N LYS A 338 -7.42 36.78 9.31
CA LYS A 338 -7.00 37.84 10.23
C LYS A 338 -8.24 38.29 11.03
N PRO A 339 -8.08 38.57 12.34
CA PRO A 339 -9.19 38.97 13.21
C PRO A 339 -9.88 40.24 12.73
#